data_AF-A0A7C9EJX0-F1
#
_entry.id   AF-A0A7C9EJX0-F1
#
_cell.length_a   1.000
_cell.length_b   1.000
_cell.length_c   1.000
_cell.angle_alpha   90.00
_cell.angle_beta   90.00
_cell.angle_gamma   90.00
#
_symmetry.space_group_name_H-M   'P 1'
#
loop_
_entity.id
_entity.type
_entity.pdbx_description
1 polymer ?
#
loop_
_entity_poly.entity_id
_entity_poly.type
_entity_poly.pdbx_seq_one_letter_code
_entity_poly.pdbx_strand_id
1 'polypeptide(L)'
;LDTLRPSEELMLPEDRRWPFLLRFQVSSFGICLGVSSQAILWKTLATSASTSFLHVSLIVNLVLWSVSIALMLAITLIYALKLILYFEAVRREYYHPIRVNFFFAPFIAILFLAQGIPPSHFKHVPHALWYFLMTPFLLLELKIYGQWMSGG
;
A
#
# COMPACT_ATOMS: atom_id res chain seq x y z
N LEU A 1 -33.56 -12.45 0.27
CA LEU A 1 -33.87 -12.53 -1.18
C LEU A 1 -33.71 -11.10 -1.71
N ASP A 2 -32.47 -10.64 -1.77
CA ASP A 2 -32.13 -9.32 -2.27
C ASP A 2 -32.20 -9.36 -3.80
N THR A 3 -33.11 -8.57 -4.34
CA THR A 3 -33.31 -8.36 -5.77
C THR A 3 -32.09 -7.64 -6.33
N LEU A 4 -31.18 -8.44 -6.91
CA LEU A 4 -30.06 -7.97 -7.71
C LEU A 4 -30.60 -7.11 -8.85
N ARG A 5 -30.14 -5.86 -8.91
CA ARG A 5 -30.43 -4.95 -10.03
C ARG A 5 -29.76 -5.50 -11.30
N PRO A 6 -30.47 -5.60 -12.44
CA PRO A 6 -29.97 -6.22 -13.68
C PRO A 6 -28.96 -5.33 -14.45
N SER A 7 -28.24 -4.46 -13.76
CA SER A 7 -27.18 -3.61 -14.33
C SER A 7 -25.78 -3.90 -13.76
N GLU A 8 -25.65 -4.88 -12.85
CA GLU A 8 -24.36 -5.49 -12.55
C GLU A 8 -24.01 -6.52 -13.63
N GLU A 9 -23.76 -6.02 -14.84
CA GLU A 9 -22.92 -6.74 -15.78
C GLU A 9 -21.55 -6.92 -15.11
N LEU A 10 -21.32 -8.11 -14.57
CA LEU A 10 -19.98 -8.64 -14.34
C LEU A 10 -19.28 -8.96 -15.68
N MET A 11 -19.69 -8.31 -16.78
CA MET A 11 -18.97 -8.35 -18.04
C MET A 11 -17.82 -7.36 -17.91
N LEU A 12 -16.64 -7.90 -17.62
CA LEU A 12 -15.41 -7.22 -17.99
C LEU A 12 -15.59 -6.83 -19.46
N PRO A 13 -15.56 -5.54 -19.81
CA PRO A 13 -15.69 -5.17 -21.21
C PRO A 13 -14.43 -5.71 -21.90
N GLU A 14 -14.57 -6.84 -22.60
CA GLU A 14 -13.47 -7.50 -23.34
C GLU A 14 -12.89 -6.56 -24.41
N ASP A 15 -13.67 -5.56 -24.82
CA ASP A 15 -13.28 -4.50 -25.75
C ASP A 15 -12.39 -3.40 -25.13
N ARG A 16 -12.04 -3.48 -23.84
CA ARG A 16 -11.18 -2.47 -23.19
C ARG A 16 -9.72 -2.88 -23.13
N ARG A 17 -8.84 -1.90 -23.36
CA ARG A 17 -7.38 -2.05 -23.42
C ARG A 17 -6.81 -2.51 -22.05
N TRP A 18 -6.40 -3.77 -21.94
CA TRP A 18 -5.87 -4.38 -20.69
C TRP A 18 -6.91 -4.49 -19.55
N PRO A 19 -7.91 -5.39 -19.68
CA PRO A 19 -9.01 -5.50 -18.72
C PRO A 19 -8.57 -5.97 -17.32
N PHE A 20 -7.39 -6.59 -17.19
CA PHE A 20 -6.85 -7.01 -15.91
C PHE A 20 -6.58 -5.84 -14.95
N LEU A 21 -6.31 -4.62 -15.46
CA LEU A 21 -6.10 -3.43 -14.63
C LEU A 21 -7.34 -3.05 -13.81
N LEU A 22 -8.54 -3.39 -14.29
CA LEU A 22 -9.79 -3.18 -13.54
C LEU A 22 -9.91 -4.12 -12.33
N ARG A 23 -9.24 -5.28 -12.38
CA ARG A 23 -9.19 -6.23 -11.25
C ARG A 23 -8.14 -5.83 -10.21
N PHE A 24 -7.18 -4.99 -10.58
CA PHE A 24 -6.10 -4.56 -9.70
C PHE A 24 -6.57 -3.43 -8.77
N GLN A 25 -6.88 -3.75 -7.52
CA GLN A 25 -7.44 -2.80 -6.55
C GLN A 25 -6.34 -2.11 -5.74
N VAL A 26 -6.67 -0.95 -5.14
CA VAL A 26 -5.73 -0.24 -4.24
C VAL A 26 -5.30 -1.10 -3.03
N SER A 27 -6.10 -2.09 -2.64
CA SER A 27 -5.78 -3.06 -1.58
C SER A 27 -4.54 -3.92 -1.90
N SER A 28 -4.12 -4.01 -3.16
CA SER A 28 -2.90 -4.73 -3.57
C SER A 28 -1.62 -4.16 -2.94
N PHE A 29 -1.61 -2.89 -2.51
CA PHE A 29 -0.52 -2.33 -1.69
C PHE A 29 -0.35 -3.06 -0.34
N GLY A 30 -1.37 -3.81 0.10
CA GLY A 30 -1.27 -4.72 1.25
C GLY A 30 -0.16 -5.77 1.11
N ILE A 31 0.20 -6.17 -0.11
CA ILE A 31 1.35 -7.07 -0.35
C ILE A 31 2.64 -6.37 0.04
N CYS A 32 2.84 -5.11 -0.36
CA CYS A 32 4.00 -4.31 0.06
C CYS A 32 4.05 -4.13 1.57
N LEU A 33 2.90 -3.92 2.23
CA LEU A 33 2.82 -3.84 3.68
C LEU A 33 3.29 -5.13 4.36
N GLY A 34 2.80 -6.27 3.87
CA GLY A 34 3.17 -7.59 4.39
C GLY A 34 4.66 -7.88 4.25
N VAL A 35 5.25 -7.68 3.07
CA VAL A 35 6.69 -7.99 2.88
C VAL A 35 7.58 -6.97 3.61
N SER A 36 7.19 -5.69 3.64
CA SER A 36 7.96 -4.67 4.36
C SER A 36 7.91 -4.85 5.87
N SER A 37 6.79 -5.34 6.43
CA SER A 37 6.72 -5.68 7.86
C SER A 37 7.65 -6.85 8.21
N GLN A 38 7.76 -7.85 7.34
CA GLN A 38 8.74 -8.92 7.49
C GLN A 38 10.17 -8.37 7.46
N ALA A 39 10.50 -7.47 6.53
CA ALA A 39 11.82 -6.84 6.50
C ALA A 39 12.14 -6.11 7.83
N ILE A 40 11.19 -5.36 8.40
CA ILE A 40 11.35 -4.69 9.70
C ILE A 40 11.54 -5.70 10.83
N LEU A 41 10.75 -6.78 10.85
CA LEU A 41 10.83 -7.82 11.87
C LEU A 41 12.22 -8.45 11.90
N TRP A 42 12.72 -8.92 10.74
CA TRP A 42 14.03 -9.55 10.63
C TRP A 42 15.17 -8.60 10.99
N LYS A 43 15.04 -7.31 10.67
CA LYS A 43 15.97 -6.28 11.15
C LYS A 43 15.98 -6.20 12.68
N THR A 44 14.80 -6.10 13.27
CA THR A 44 14.62 -5.95 14.72
C THR A 44 15.17 -7.15 15.48
N LEU A 45 14.91 -8.37 14.98
CA LEU A 45 15.45 -9.61 15.53
C LEU A 45 16.98 -9.66 15.48
N ALA A 46 17.59 -9.17 14.39
CA ALA A 46 19.04 -9.15 14.23
C ALA A 46 19.73 -8.06 15.06
N THR A 47 19.05 -6.96 15.39
CA THR A 47 19.66 -5.80 16.09
C THR A 47 19.33 -5.69 17.57
N SER A 48 18.28 -6.37 18.05
CA SER A 48 17.84 -6.26 19.46
C SER A 48 18.72 -7.08 20.41
N ALA A 49 19.08 -6.48 21.54
CA ALA A 49 19.89 -7.14 22.57
C ALA A 49 19.20 -8.39 23.14
N SER A 50 17.87 -8.37 23.29
CA SER A 50 17.09 -9.49 23.82
C SER A 50 17.10 -10.71 22.91
N THR A 51 17.30 -10.54 21.61
CA THR A 51 17.32 -11.64 20.62
C THR A 51 18.71 -11.93 20.08
N SER A 52 19.76 -11.34 20.67
CA SER A 52 21.14 -11.55 20.25
C SER A 52 21.55 -13.03 20.30
N PHE A 53 20.93 -13.84 21.16
CA PHE A 53 21.19 -15.28 21.26
C PHE A 53 20.79 -16.07 20.01
N LEU A 54 19.86 -15.56 19.19
CA LEU A 54 19.40 -16.24 17.96
C LEU A 54 20.42 -16.15 16.82
N HIS A 55 21.43 -15.29 16.90
CA HIS A 55 22.45 -15.09 15.85
C HIS A 55 21.82 -14.86 14.45
N VAL A 56 20.75 -14.06 14.40
CA VAL A 56 20.00 -13.80 13.16
C VAL A 56 20.83 -12.97 12.19
N SER A 57 20.94 -13.46 10.95
CA SER A 57 21.65 -12.75 9.89
C SER A 57 20.85 -11.58 9.33
N LEU A 58 21.49 -10.41 9.23
CA LEU A 58 20.93 -9.21 8.61
C LEU A 58 20.72 -9.37 7.09
N ILE A 59 21.28 -10.42 6.48
CA ILE A 59 21.09 -10.73 5.05
C ILE A 59 19.60 -10.96 4.75
N VAL A 60 18.85 -11.58 5.66
CA VAL A 60 17.40 -11.83 5.46
C VAL A 60 16.63 -10.51 5.39
N ASN A 61 16.97 -9.54 6.26
CA ASN A 61 16.41 -8.19 6.18
C ASN A 61 16.74 -7.52 4.84
N LEU A 62 18.00 -7.60 4.37
CA LEU A 62 18.41 -7.01 3.10
C LEU A 62 17.62 -7.58 1.91
N VAL A 63 17.46 -8.90 1.85
CA VAL A 63 16.71 -9.59 0.79
C VAL A 63 15.23 -9.24 0.84
N LEU A 64 14.60 -9.28 2.02
CA LEU A 64 13.19 -8.93 2.14
C LEU A 64 12.93 -7.45 1.81
N TRP A 65 13.83 -6.56 2.24
CA TRP A 65 13.73 -5.14 1.95
C TRP A 65 13.89 -4.84 0.46
N SER A 66 14.82 -5.50 -0.23
CA SER A 66 14.99 -5.33 -1.69
C SER A 66 13.77 -5.86 -2.47
N VAL A 67 13.20 -6.99 -2.05
CA VAL A 67 11.94 -7.51 -2.60
C VAL A 67 10.79 -6.52 -2.35
N SER A 68 10.70 -5.93 -1.16
CA SER A 68 9.69 -4.90 -0.87
C SER A 68 9.79 -3.68 -1.78
N ILE A 69 11.01 -3.22 -2.10
CA ILE A 69 11.21 -2.11 -3.06
C ILE A 69 10.72 -2.51 -4.45
N ALA A 70 11.13 -3.68 -4.92
CA ALA A 70 10.72 -4.17 -6.24
C ALA A 70 9.19 -4.29 -6.34
N LEU A 71 8.54 -4.84 -5.31
CA LEU A 71 7.08 -4.93 -5.24
C LEU A 71 6.41 -3.55 -5.19
N MET A 72 6.96 -2.62 -4.40
CA MET A 72 6.45 -1.25 -4.32
C MET A 72 6.47 -0.56 -5.67
N LEU A 73 7.60 -0.64 -6.38
CA LEU A 73 7.73 -0.08 -7.72
C LEU A 73 6.75 -0.73 -8.70
N ALA A 74 6.68 -2.08 -8.72
CA ALA A 74 5.80 -2.80 -9.61
C ALA A 74 4.31 -2.45 -9.38
N ILE A 75 3.85 -2.49 -8.12
CA ILE A 75 2.46 -2.21 -7.75
C ILE A 75 2.11 -0.74 -8.04
N THR A 76 3.03 0.19 -7.74
CA THR A 76 2.83 1.61 -8.05
C THR A 76 2.75 1.86 -9.54
N LEU A 77 3.60 1.22 -10.36
CA LEU A 77 3.56 1.33 -11.82
C LEU A 77 2.25 0.78 -12.39
N ILE A 78 1.81 -0.40 -11.94
CA ILE A 78 0.54 -0.99 -12.36
C ILE A 78 -0.63 -0.08 -11.99
N TYR A 79 -0.63 0.47 -10.77
CA TYR A 79 -1.71 1.36 -10.31
C TYR A 79 -1.68 2.72 -11.02
N ALA A 80 -0.51 3.27 -11.33
CA ALA A 80 -0.37 4.48 -12.14
C ALA A 80 -0.90 4.26 -13.57
N LEU A 81 -0.62 3.10 -14.16
CA LEU A 81 -1.16 2.70 -15.45
C LEU A 81 -2.70 2.62 -15.43
N LYS A 82 -3.25 2.04 -14.36
CA LYS A 82 -4.70 2.03 -14.11
C LYS A 82 -5.25 3.44 -13.96
N LEU A 83 -4.57 4.35 -13.25
CA LEU A 83 -4.99 5.73 -13.09
C LEU A 83 -5.08 6.46 -14.44
N ILE A 84 -4.12 6.24 -15.33
CA ILE A 84 -4.07 6.87 -16.66
C ILE A 84 -5.14 6.29 -17.60
N LEU A 85 -5.28 4.95 -17.65
CA LEU A 85 -6.18 4.27 -18.61
C LEU A 85 -7.63 4.19 -18.12
N TYR A 86 -7.84 4.15 -16.80
CA TYR A 86 -9.12 3.88 -16.15
C TYR A 86 -9.36 4.81 -14.96
N PHE A 87 -9.14 6.12 -15.15
CA PHE A 87 -9.34 7.13 -14.11
C PHE A 87 -10.71 7.01 -13.41
N GLU A 88 -11.79 6.79 -14.18
CA GLU A 88 -13.14 6.64 -13.63
C GLU A 88 -13.26 5.41 -12.71
N ALA A 89 -12.48 4.35 -12.94
CA ALA A 89 -12.45 3.19 -12.06
C ALA A 89 -11.77 3.52 -10.72
N VAL A 90 -10.66 4.27 -10.75
CA VAL A 90 -9.98 4.75 -9.54
C VAL A 90 -10.87 5.73 -8.77
N ARG A 91 -11.58 6.62 -9.49
CA ARG A 91 -12.57 7.54 -8.92
C ARG A 91 -13.68 6.77 -8.18
N ARG A 92 -14.23 5.72 -8.80
CA ARG A 92 -15.23 4.85 -8.15
C ARG A 92 -14.68 4.16 -6.90
N GLU A 93 -13.41 3.72 -6.91
CA GLU A 93 -12.75 3.18 -5.72
C GLU A 93 -12.64 4.22 -4.61
N TYR A 94 -12.33 5.47 -4.95
CA TYR A 94 -12.18 6.56 -4.00
C TYR A 94 -13.48 7.01 -3.34
N TYR A 95 -14.62 6.92 -4.03
CA TYR A 95 -15.94 7.23 -3.48
C TYR A 95 -16.63 6.06 -2.80
N HIS A 96 -16.09 4.84 -2.95
CA HIS A 96 -16.68 3.67 -2.30
C HIS A 96 -16.40 3.72 -0.78
N PRO A 97 -17.43 3.60 0.08
CA PRO A 97 -17.32 3.86 1.52
C PRO A 97 -16.31 2.98 2.24
N ILE A 98 -16.11 1.74 1.76
CA ILE A 98 -15.11 0.81 2.31
C ILE A 98 -13.74 0.92 1.62
N ARG A 99 -13.70 1.07 0.28
CA ARG A 99 -12.42 0.98 -0.48
C ARG A 99 -11.56 2.22 -0.32
N VAL A 100 -12.16 3.38 -0.01
CA VAL A 100 -11.43 4.61 0.30
C VAL A 100 -10.40 4.41 1.42
N ASN A 101 -10.67 3.53 2.40
CA ASN A 101 -9.77 3.25 3.51
C ASN A 101 -8.46 2.57 3.07
N PHE A 102 -8.42 1.96 1.89
CA PHE A 102 -7.18 1.34 1.39
C PHE A 102 -6.25 2.36 0.71
N PHE A 103 -6.69 3.60 0.48
CA PHE A 103 -5.82 4.66 -0.06
C PHE A 103 -4.73 5.13 0.92
N PHE A 104 -4.81 4.75 2.20
CA PHE A 104 -3.69 4.90 3.14
C PHE A 104 -2.55 3.91 2.85
N ALA A 105 -2.85 2.75 2.27
CA ALA A 105 -1.90 1.64 2.13
C ALA A 105 -0.60 2.01 1.39
N PRO A 106 -0.61 2.78 0.27
CA PRO A 106 0.62 3.22 -0.38
C PRO A 106 1.53 4.01 0.56
N PHE A 107 0.98 4.93 1.34
CA PHE A 107 1.74 5.80 2.24
C PHE A 107 2.28 5.01 3.44
N ILE A 108 1.45 4.16 4.05
CA ILE A 108 1.90 3.24 5.12
C ILE A 108 3.03 2.34 4.60
N ALA A 109 2.92 1.86 3.37
CA ALA A 109 3.93 0.96 2.81
C ALA A 109 5.26 1.66 2.52
N ILE A 110 5.23 2.94 2.12
CA ILE A 110 6.45 3.76 2.02
C ILE A 110 7.07 3.99 3.41
N LEU A 111 6.26 4.24 4.44
CA LEU A 111 6.75 4.35 5.82
C LEU A 111 7.42 3.05 6.30
N PHE A 112 6.80 1.90 6.00
CA PHE A 112 7.37 0.60 6.35
C PHE A 112 8.68 0.33 5.61
N LEU A 113 8.77 0.70 4.32
CA LEU A 113 10.01 0.65 3.56
C LEU A 113 11.11 1.52 4.19
N ALA A 114 10.76 2.73 4.63
CA ALA A 114 11.70 3.63 5.29
C ALA A 114 12.18 3.08 6.64
N GLN A 115 11.30 2.44 7.42
CA GLN A 115 11.67 1.83 8.69
C GLN A 115 12.47 0.53 8.51
N GLY A 116 12.19 -0.22 7.44
CA GLY A 116 12.84 -1.48 7.10
C GLY A 116 14.25 -1.35 6.54
N ILE A 117 14.75 -0.13 6.31
CA ILE A 117 16.07 0.11 5.71
C ILE A 117 17.16 -0.63 6.48
N PRO A 118 18.00 -1.46 5.81
CA PRO A 118 19.13 -2.12 6.43
C PRO A 118 20.12 -1.10 7.02
N PRO A 119 20.67 -1.35 8.23
CA PRO A 119 21.67 -0.49 8.88
C PRO A 119 22.89 -0.11 8.02
N SER A 120 23.18 -0.88 6.96
CA SER A 120 24.29 -0.62 6.04
C SER A 120 24.05 0.50 5.03
N HIS A 121 22.80 0.87 4.72
CA HIS A 121 22.48 1.74 3.58
C HIS A 121 22.20 3.20 3.97
N PHE A 122 21.40 3.44 5.02
CA PHE A 122 21.08 4.81 5.45
C PHE A 122 21.08 4.92 6.97
N LYS A 123 21.78 5.95 7.47
CA LYS A 123 21.78 6.30 8.90
C LYS A 123 20.62 7.22 9.30
N HIS A 124 20.10 8.02 8.37
CA HIS A 124 19.03 9.00 8.65
C HIS A 124 18.06 9.10 7.48
N VAL A 125 16.76 8.96 7.77
CA VAL A 125 15.67 9.25 6.83
C VAL A 125 15.36 10.75 6.98
N PRO A 126 15.25 11.51 5.87
CA PRO A 126 14.98 12.95 5.96
C PRO A 126 13.63 13.22 6.63
N HIS A 127 13.61 14.08 7.66
CA HIS A 127 12.38 14.44 8.39
C HIS A 127 11.28 14.98 7.48
N ALA A 128 11.64 15.67 6.38
CA ALA A 128 10.70 16.17 5.38
C ALA A 128 9.85 15.05 4.74
N LEU A 129 10.43 13.85 4.55
CA LEU A 129 9.69 12.72 4.01
C LEU A 129 8.55 12.28 4.94
N TRP A 130 8.77 12.37 6.25
CA TRP A 130 7.74 12.04 7.23
C TRP A 130 6.55 12.99 7.13
N TYR A 131 6.78 14.31 7.10
CA TYR A 131 5.70 15.29 6.96
C TYR A 131 4.93 15.14 5.64
N PHE A 132 5.65 14.90 4.55
CA PHE A 132 5.04 14.62 3.25
C PHE A 132 4.14 13.38 3.32
N LEU A 133 4.61 12.30 3.95
CA LEU A 133 3.85 11.06 4.09
C LEU A 133 2.66 11.18 5.05
N MET A 134 2.71 12.05 6.05
CA MET A 134 1.60 12.27 7.00
C MET A 134 0.50 13.19 6.46
N THR A 135 0.82 14.07 5.51
CA THR A 135 -0.15 14.95 4.85
C THR A 135 -1.38 14.20 4.28
N PRO A 136 -1.22 13.15 3.46
CA PRO A 136 -2.36 12.39 2.94
C PRO A 136 -3.14 11.65 4.03
N PHE A 137 -2.52 11.31 5.17
CA PHE A 137 -3.25 10.71 6.28
C PHE A 137 -4.28 11.69 6.84
N LEU A 138 -3.85 12.91 7.14
CA LEU A 138 -4.75 13.96 7.64
C LEU A 138 -5.90 14.22 6.67
N LEU A 139 -5.61 14.36 5.37
CA LEU A 139 -6.64 14.63 4.36
C LEU A 139 -7.66 13.49 4.23
N LEU A 140 -7.18 12.25 4.17
CA LEU A 140 -8.04 11.07 4.06
C LEU A 140 -8.84 10.82 5.34
N GLU A 141 -8.23 11.02 6.50
CA GLU A 141 -8.89 10.85 7.80
C GLU A 141 -10.01 11.89 7.98
N LEU A 142 -9.73 13.17 7.71
CA LEU A 142 -10.75 14.23 7.73
C LEU A 142 -11.91 13.90 6.78
N LYS A 143 -11.61 13.40 5.57
CA LYS A 143 -12.64 12.97 4.63
C LYS A 143 -13.47 11.82 5.17
N ILE A 144 -12.84 10.72 5.58
CA ILE A 144 -13.54 9.49 6.00
C ILE A 144 -14.37 9.75 7.25
N TYR A 145 -13.80 10.46 8.22
CA TYR A 145 -14.49 10.83 9.44
C TYR A 145 -15.66 11.78 9.15
N GLY A 146 -15.46 12.75 8.25
CA GLY A 146 -16.52 13.61 7.74
C GLY A 146 -17.67 12.81 7.12
N GLN A 147 -17.37 11.85 6.24
CA GLN A 147 -18.39 10.98 5.62
C GLN A 147 -19.15 10.14 6.64
N TRP A 148 -18.47 9.64 7.67
CA TRP A 148 -19.11 8.90 8.76
C TRP A 148 -20.06 9.78 9.58
N MET A 149 -19.64 11.00 9.92
CA MET A 149 -20.47 11.93 10.71
C MET A 149 -21.65 12.51 9.91
N SER A 150 -21.50 12.74 8.61
CA SER A 150 -22.56 13.30 7.77
C SER A 150 -23.55 12.24 7.25
N GLY A 151 -23.34 10.95 7.55
CA GLY A 151 -24.26 9.88 7.15
C GLY A 151 -24.15 9.41 5.69
N GLY A 152 -23.05 9.74 4.99
CA GLY A 152 -22.80 9.35 3.60
C GLY A 152 -22.92 10.48 2.58
#